data_AF-A0A7Y5LBP5-F1
#
_entry.id   AF-A0A7Y5LBP5-F1
#
_cell.length_a   1.000
_cell.length_b   1.000
_cell.length_c   1.000
_cell.angle_alpha   90.00
_cell.angle_beta   90.00
_cell.angle_gamma   90.00
#
_symmetry.space_group_name_H-M   'P 1'
#
loop_
_entity.id
_entity.type
_entity.pdbx_description
1 polymer ?
#
loop_
_entity_poly.entity_id
_entity_poly.type
_entity_poly.pdbx_seq_one_letter_code
_entity_poly.pdbx_strand_id
1 'polypeptide(L)' 'REAVDQPRISHNWLPDQLWAERGLDASIIDGLEKRGHTIIWKKFIGDAHSIMVDPVTGKYYGEADARRNGAALGY' A
#
# COMPACT_ATOMS: atom_id res chain seq x y z
N ARG A 1 -7.54 -0.16 -9.37
CA ARG A 1 -6.25 0.57 -9.34
C ARG A 1 -6.00 1.32 -8.04
N GLU A 2 -6.92 2.22 -7.65
CA GLU A 2 -6.73 3.18 -6.55
C GLU A 2 -6.19 2.54 -5.27
N ALA A 3 -6.76 1.41 -4.84
CA ALA A 3 -6.33 0.71 -3.64
C ALA A 3 -4.89 0.18 -3.69
N VAL A 4 -4.42 -0.29 -4.85
CA VAL A 4 -3.06 -0.83 -5.03
C VAL A 4 -2.03 0.29 -4.99
N ASP A 5 -2.36 1.45 -5.57
CA ASP A 5 -1.45 2.58 -5.71
C ASP A 5 -1.30 3.41 -4.42
N GLN A 6 -2.25 3.36 -3.47
CA GLN A 6 -2.14 4.08 -2.19
C GLN A 6 -0.87 3.76 -1.40
N PRO A 7 -0.24 4.74 -0.72
CA PRO A 7 0.95 4.52 0.10
C PRO A 7 0.62 3.62 1.30
N ARG A 8 1.57 2.74 1.62
CA ARG A 8 1.37 1.67 2.62
C ARG A 8 2.09 1.96 3.92
N ILE A 9 1.52 1.44 5.01
CA ILE A 9 2.16 1.36 6.33
C ILE A 9 2.15 -0.09 6.83
N SER A 10 3.13 -0.44 7.67
CA SER A 10 3.20 -1.77 8.30
C SER A 10 3.89 -1.68 9.65
N HIS A 11 3.38 -2.39 10.66
CA HIS A 11 4.02 -2.51 11.96
C HIS A 11 4.12 -3.99 12.33
N ASN A 12 5.35 -4.48 12.52
CA ASN A 12 5.57 -5.81 13.05
C ASN A 12 5.87 -5.63 14.53
N TRP A 13 4.99 -6.12 15.41
CA TRP A 13 5.05 -5.97 16.87
C TRP A 13 6.47 -5.79 17.44
N LEU A 14 7.42 -6.64 17.03
CA LEU A 14 8.84 -6.42 17.24
C LEU A 14 9.61 -6.41 15.90
N PRO A 15 10.62 -5.53 15.74
CA PRO A 15 10.93 -4.38 16.60
C PRO A 15 9.81 -3.32 16.55
N ASP A 16 9.65 -2.53 17.62
CA ASP A 16 8.63 -1.47 17.73
C ASP A 16 8.93 -0.30 16.77
N GLN A 17 8.57 -0.48 15.50
CA GLN A 17 8.87 0.42 14.39
C GLN A 17 7.72 0.37 13.38
N LEU A 18 7.25 1.55 12.98
CA LEU A 18 6.27 1.70 11.92
C LEU A 18 6.99 1.92 10.59
N TRP A 19 6.83 1.00 9.66
CA TRP A 19 7.29 1.19 8.28
C TRP A 19 6.26 2.01 7.51
N ALA A 20 6.75 2.98 6.73
CA ALA A 20 5.91 3.84 5.92
C ALA A 20 6.51 4.06 4.53
N GLU A 21 5.67 4.05 3.50
CA GLU A 21 6.01 4.54 2.16
C GLU A 21 5.86 6.06 2.07
N ARG A 22 6.58 6.68 1.12
CA ARG A 22 6.39 8.11 0.80
C ARG A 22 5.00 8.34 0.18
N GLY A 23 4.46 9.54 0.35
CA GLY A 23 3.15 9.93 -0.20
C GLY A 23 2.03 10.01 0.84
N LEU A 24 2.28 9.58 2.09
CA LEU A 24 1.39 9.86 3.21
C LEU A 24 1.39 11.36 3.54
N ASP A 25 0.25 11.86 3.99
CA ASP A 25 0.11 13.24 4.43
C ASP A 25 1.02 13.53 5.64
N ALA A 26 1.66 14.70 5.63
CA ALA A 26 2.61 15.09 6.68
C ALA A 26 1.95 15.19 8.07
N SER A 27 0.67 15.57 8.15
CA SER A 27 -0.08 15.63 9.41
C SER A 27 -0.30 14.26 10.04
N ILE A 28 -0.41 13.21 9.22
CA ILE A 28 -0.52 11.82 9.70
C ILE A 28 0.79 11.40 10.34
N ILE A 29 1.93 11.71 9.70
CA ILE A 29 3.26 11.37 10.20
C ILE A 29 3.53 12.09 11.53
N ASP A 30 3.32 13.40 11.58
CA ASP A 30 3.47 14.19 12.82
C ASP A 30 2.57 13.67 13.95
N GLY A 31 1.32 13.31 13.62
CA GLY A 31 0.39 12.72 14.58
C GLY A 31 0.85 11.35 15.12
N LEU A 32 1.53 10.53 14.30
CA LEU A 32 2.07 9.24 14.70
C LEU A 32 3.33 9.41 15.57
N GLU A 33 4.23 10.31 15.20
CA GLU A 33 5.43 10.63 15.99
C GLU A 33 5.07 11.19 17.37
N LYS A 34 4.06 12.08 17.46
CA LYS A 34 3.53 12.59 18.73
C LYS A 34 2.93 11.52 19.64
N ARG A 35 2.47 10.41 19.06
CA ARG A 35 1.98 9.24 19.81
C ARG A 35 3.10 8.27 20.22
N GLY A 36 4.35 8.57 19.86
CA GLY A 36 5.53 7.79 20.24
C GLY A 36 5.97 6.75 19.20
N HIS A 37 5.37 6.72 18.00
CA HIS A 37 5.79 5.79 16.97
C HIS A 37 7.13 6.19 16.34
N THR A 38 8.03 5.21 16.19
CA THR A 38 9.27 5.40 15.43
C THR A 38 9.02 5.07 13.96
N ILE A 39 9.09 6.09 13.08
CA ILE A 39 8.83 5.93 11.65
C ILE A 39 10.10 5.52 10.89
N ILE A 40 10.00 4.45 10.11
CA ILE A 40 11.05 3.97 9.21
C ILE A 40 10.57 4.05 7.78
N TRP A 41 11.18 4.94 7.00
CA TRP A 41 10.84 5.10 5.59
C TRP A 41 11.33 3.92 4.75
N LYS A 42 10.42 3.31 4.00
CA LYS A 42 10.71 2.25 3.02
C LYS A 42 10.48 2.79 1.61
N LYS A 43 11.26 2.30 0.65
CA LYS A 43 11.09 2.65 -0.77
C LYS A 43 9.75 2.16 -1.31
N PHE A 44 9.39 0.93 -0.96
CA PHE A 44 8.08 0.33 -1.20
C PHE A 44 7.87 -0.85 -0.22
N ILE A 45 6.62 -1.25 -0.03
CA ILE A 45 6.17 -2.36 0.81
C ILE A 45 5.28 -3.26 -0.04
N GLY A 46 5.72 -4.50 -0.29
CA GLY A 46 4.93 -5.50 -1.01
C GLY A 46 4.98 -5.39 -2.53
N ASP A 47 4.14 -6.21 -3.17
CA ASP A 47 4.02 -6.40 -4.62
C ASP A 47 2.63 -7.00 -4.88
N ALA A 48 1.59 -6.18 -4.79
CA ALA A 48 0.20 -6.64 -4.80
C ALA A 48 -0.31 -6.81 -6.25
N HIS A 49 -0.66 -8.04 -6.62
CA HIS A 49 -1.34 -8.36 -7.87
C HIS A 49 -2.74 -8.84 -7.54
N SER A 50 -3.76 -8.17 -8.07
CA SER A 50 -5.14 -8.35 -7.63
C SER A 50 -6.12 -8.31 -8.80
N ILE A 51 -7.18 -9.10 -8.67
CA ILE A 51 -8.31 -9.11 -9.59
C ILE A 51 -9.56 -8.87 -8.76
N MET A 52 -10.27 -7.78 -9.03
CA MET A 52 -11.60 -7.53 -8.48
C MET A 52 -12.64 -8.07 -9.44
N VAL A 53 -13.60 -8.83 -8.93
CA VAL A 53 -14.76 -9.29 -9.69
C VAL A 53 -15.97 -8.48 -9.25
N ASP A 54 -16.61 -7.80 -10.18
CA ASP A 54 -17.88 -7.12 -9.93
C ASP A 54 -18.99 -8.17 -9.76
N PRO A 55 -19.62 -8.29 -8.59
CA PRO A 55 -20.61 -9.32 -8.33
C PRO A 55 -21.93 -9.11 -9.09
N VAL A 56 -22.19 -7.89 -9.60
CA VAL A 56 -23.43 -7.56 -10.33
C VAL A 56 -23.23 -7.83 -11.83
N THR A 57 -22.12 -7.37 -12.39
CA THR A 57 -21.89 -7.45 -13.84
C THR A 57 -21.01 -8.64 -14.26
N GLY A 58 -20.31 -9.28 -13.32
CA GLY A 58 -19.32 -10.31 -13.58
C GLY A 58 -18.02 -9.79 -14.20
N LYS A 59 -17.86 -8.47 -14.37
CA LYS A 59 -16.65 -7.89 -14.96
C LYS A 59 -15.44 -8.05 -14.06
N TYR A 60 -14.29 -8.29 -14.69
CA TYR A 60 -12.99 -8.40 -14.03
C TYR A 60 -12.21 -7.10 -14.15
N TYR A 61 -11.61 -6.66 -13.04
CA TYR A 61 -10.70 -5.53 -12.98
C TYR A 61 -9.36 -6.02 -12.42
N GLY A 62 -8.39 -6.21 -13.29
CA GLY A 62 -7.04 -6.64 -12.94
C GLY A 62 -6.13 -5.44 -12.68
N GLU A 63 -5.31 -5.52 -11.63
CA GLU A 63 -4.33 -4.49 -11.28
C GLU A 63 -3.03 -5.15 -10.86
N ALA A 64 -1.93 -4.69 -11.45
CA ALA A 64 -0.57 -5.04 -11.07
C ALA A 64 0.04 -3.85 -10.32
N ASP A 65 0.84 -4.14 -9.28
CA ASP A 65 1.49 -3.11 -8.49
C ASP A 65 2.49 -2.30 -9.32
N ALA A 66 2.22 -1.00 -9.52
CA ALA A 66 3.10 -0.12 -10.28
C ALA A 66 4.48 0.09 -9.63
N ARG A 67 4.64 -0.27 -8.34
CA ARG A 67 5.93 -0.24 -7.64
C ARG A 67 6.95 -1.19 -8.26
N ARG A 68 6.49 -2.17 -9.05
CA ARG A 68 7.32 -3.13 -9.79
C ARG A 68 6.84 -3.24 -11.23
N ASN A 69 7.68 -3.83 -12.09
CA ASN A 69 7.37 -4.00 -13.51
C ASN A 69 6.40 -5.19 -13.74
N GLY A 70 5.21 -5.11 -13.15
CA GLY A 70 4.13 -6.07 -13.32
C GLY A 70 3.15 -5.68 -14.44
N ALA A 71 2.31 -6.64 -14.86
CA ALA A 71 1.24 -6.39 -15.82
C ALA A 71 -0.02 -7.19 -15.44
N ALA A 72 -1.18 -6.58 -15.61
CA ALA A 72 -2.48 -7.25 -15.52
C ALA A 72 -3.09 -7.31 -16.93
N LEU A 73 -3.34 -8.52 -17.43
CA LEU A 73 -3.83 -8.77 -18.79
C LEU A 73 -5.05 -9.69 -18.74
N GLY A 74 -5.96 -9.54 -19.70
CA GLY A 74 -7.19 -10.33 -19.85
C GLY A 74 -7.65 -10.38 -21.30
N TYR A 75 -8.70 -11.17 -21.57
CA TYR A 75 -9.32 -11.35 -22.89
C TYR A 75 -10.85 -11.29 -22.80
#